data_AF-A0A820HA34-F1
#
_entry.id   AF-A0A820HA34-F1
#
_cell.length_a   1.000
_cell.length_b   1.000
_cell.length_c   1.000
_cell.angle_alpha   90.00
_cell.angle_beta   90.00
_cell.angle_gamma   90.00
#
_symmetry.space_group_name_H-M   'P 1'
#
loop_
_entity.id
_entity.type
_entity.pdbx_description
1 polymer ?
#
loop_
_entity_poly.entity_id
_entity_poly.type
_entity_poly.pdbx_seq_one_letter_code
_entity_poly.pdbx_strand_id
1 'polypeptide(L)'
;MSCVWKRIPFAEVHLRVGCAALHSHPSVILIALFIFIVQFLWFICWFLMVLGIMHAMNGPMVLVANKDTAVTTDIYGTSAVYATKPMPFNANRYETKRPIYGITQNSISYNTQRKSLYHREPQDNQVLRSIVGFLLLLSWYWGANTFKNIVHFVSACTLGRWWFGNNGEQQYLLGTSTKRAFTTNFGTISFGSLVEALVKAARSSAERESRSNILACVAACLLRILEKMIGYMNDWAFIYSALTGQSYIEASRSFIELFKKRGWTMIINDTLIGHALGMINLMVGLTSAVIGGVLVYIFTRNSIEGDAITTITIAAVLGFLIGFLFSSITTTILSSCVRTVFVCFALNPAALGATHPEHLQRLTKAWSKFYPTEFTASGYVDQLP
;
A
#
# COMPACT_ATOMS: atom_id res chain seq x y z
N MET A 1 -32.75 7.30 13.90
CA MET A 1 -31.84 6.97 15.03
C MET A 1 -31.99 5.54 15.58
N SER A 2 -33.19 4.93 15.65
CA SER A 2 -33.38 3.57 16.23
C SER A 2 -32.62 2.43 15.55
N CYS A 3 -32.27 2.53 14.27
CA CYS A 3 -31.55 1.47 13.55
C CYS A 3 -30.06 1.38 13.96
N VAL A 4 -29.46 2.47 14.47
CA VAL A 4 -28.05 2.49 14.90
C VAL A 4 -27.91 1.94 16.33
N TRP A 5 -28.85 2.26 17.21
CA TRP A 5 -28.85 1.79 18.61
C TRP A 5 -28.91 0.26 18.75
N LYS A 6 -29.51 -0.45 17.80
CA LYS A 6 -29.53 -1.92 17.77
C LYS A 6 -28.18 -2.54 17.39
N ARG A 7 -27.32 -1.80 16.68
CA ARG A 7 -26.04 -2.32 16.15
C ARG A 7 -24.90 -2.27 17.16
N ILE A 8 -24.92 -1.27 18.04
CA ILE A 8 -23.89 -1.08 19.08
C ILE A 8 -23.72 -2.30 19.99
N PRO A 9 -24.78 -2.80 20.68
CA PRO A 9 -24.65 -3.97 21.56
C PRO A 9 -24.30 -5.25 20.80
N PHE A 10 -24.71 -5.36 19.54
CA PHE A 10 -24.34 -6.49 18.70
C PHE A 10 -22.85 -6.47 18.31
N ALA A 11 -22.35 -5.30 17.90
CA ALA A 11 -20.92 -5.06 17.66
C ALA A 11 -20.08 -5.31 18.91
N GLU A 12 -20.57 -4.87 20.08
CA GLU A 12 -19.92 -5.06 21.37
C GLU A 12 -19.66 -6.54 21.67
N VAL A 13 -20.64 -7.42 21.46
CA VAL A 13 -20.47 -8.85 21.72
C VAL A 13 -19.39 -9.45 20.80
N HIS A 14 -19.38 -9.08 19.52
CA HIS A 14 -18.33 -9.54 18.58
C HIS A 14 -16.95 -9.02 18.95
N LEU A 15 -16.86 -7.75 19.37
CA LEU A 15 -15.62 -7.16 19.85
C LEU A 15 -15.13 -7.84 21.13
N ARG A 16 -16.01 -8.16 22.09
CA ARG A 16 -15.65 -8.89 23.31
C ARG A 16 -15.08 -10.27 22.99
N VAL A 17 -15.69 -11.00 22.07
CA VAL A 17 -15.19 -12.32 21.64
C VAL A 17 -13.86 -12.19 20.90
N GLY A 18 -13.74 -11.24 19.98
CA GLY A 18 -12.48 -10.96 19.28
C GLY A 18 -11.35 -10.54 20.22
N CYS A 19 -11.65 -9.71 21.22
CA CYS A 19 -10.70 -9.33 22.27
C CYS A 19 -10.29 -10.51 23.15
N ALA A 20 -11.24 -11.37 23.57
CA ALA A 20 -10.93 -12.55 24.37
C ALA A 20 -9.96 -13.48 23.63
N ALA A 21 -10.24 -13.75 22.35
CA ALA A 21 -9.36 -14.56 21.51
C ALA A 21 -7.95 -13.96 21.32
N LEU A 22 -7.87 -12.63 21.15
CA LEU A 22 -6.59 -11.93 21.06
C LEU A 22 -5.81 -11.97 22.37
N HIS A 23 -6.50 -11.83 23.52
CA HIS A 23 -5.88 -11.87 24.84
C HIS A 23 -5.37 -13.27 25.20
N SER A 24 -5.98 -14.33 24.68
CA SER A 24 -5.47 -15.70 24.81
C SER A 24 -4.17 -15.94 24.02
N HIS A 25 -3.86 -15.09 23.03
CA HIS A 25 -2.71 -15.25 22.14
C HIS A 25 -1.94 -13.93 21.94
N PRO A 26 -1.26 -13.40 22.98
CA PRO A 26 -0.55 -12.12 22.89
C PRO A 26 0.59 -12.13 21.87
N SER A 27 1.12 -13.31 21.52
CA SER A 27 2.16 -13.49 20.51
C SER A 27 1.73 -13.06 19.09
N VAL A 28 0.43 -12.95 18.80
CA VAL A 28 -0.08 -12.39 17.52
C VAL A 28 0.37 -10.95 17.32
N ILE A 29 0.39 -10.16 18.39
CA ILE A 29 0.81 -8.74 18.32
C ILE A 29 2.28 -8.66 17.94
N LEU A 30 3.14 -9.51 18.52
CA LEU A 30 4.57 -9.56 18.18
C LEU A 30 4.79 -9.94 16.71
N ILE A 31 4.02 -10.89 16.19
CA ILE A 31 4.12 -11.26 14.77
C ILE A 31 3.60 -10.15 13.86
N ALA A 32 2.50 -9.49 14.21
CA ALA A 32 2.00 -8.36 13.45
C ALA A 32 3.01 -7.20 13.43
N LEU A 33 3.69 -6.92 14.56
CA LEU A 33 4.79 -5.96 14.62
C LEU A 33 5.96 -6.38 13.71
N PHE A 34 6.34 -7.66 13.72
CA PHE A 34 7.38 -8.16 12.82
C PHE A 34 7.00 -8.00 11.34
N ILE A 35 5.77 -8.39 10.96
CA ILE A 35 5.27 -8.21 9.59
C ILE A 35 5.25 -6.73 9.21
N PHE A 36 4.91 -5.84 10.15
CA PHE A 36 4.94 -4.39 9.93
C PHE A 36 6.37 -3.87 9.72
N ILE A 37 7.37 -4.39 10.43
CA ILE A 37 8.79 -4.07 10.17
C ILE A 37 9.19 -4.49 8.76
N VAL A 38 8.79 -5.69 8.34
CA VAL A 38 9.05 -6.15 6.95
C VAL A 38 8.35 -5.25 5.93
N GLN A 39 7.10 -4.82 6.21
CA GLN A 39 6.39 -3.84 5.40
C GLN A 39 7.13 -2.51 5.29
N PHE A 40 7.70 -2.03 6.40
CA PHE A 40 8.48 -0.79 6.42
C PHE A 40 9.78 -0.91 5.60
N LEU A 41 10.48 -2.03 5.71
CA LEU A 41 11.65 -2.33 4.87
C LEU A 41 11.28 -2.36 3.39
N TRP A 42 10.12 -2.94 3.04
CA TRP A 42 9.63 -2.90 1.68
C TRP A 42 9.36 -1.45 1.22
N PHE A 43 8.76 -0.61 2.05
CA PHE A 43 8.57 0.82 1.70
C PHE A 43 9.89 1.56 1.47
N ILE A 44 10.94 1.27 2.24
CA ILE A 44 12.28 1.84 2.01
C ILE A 44 12.80 1.40 0.64
N CYS A 45 12.76 0.10 0.33
CA CYS A 45 13.19 -0.42 -0.97
C CYS A 45 12.40 0.20 -2.12
N TRP A 46 11.08 0.35 -1.96
CA TRP A 46 10.23 1.00 -2.96
C TRP A 46 10.61 2.48 -3.14
N PHE A 47 10.90 3.20 -2.06
CA PHE A 47 11.32 4.60 -2.14
C PHE A 47 12.66 4.76 -2.87
N LEU A 48 13.64 3.90 -2.57
CA LEU A 48 14.92 3.88 -3.28
C LEU A 48 14.74 3.58 -4.77
N MET A 49 13.84 2.65 -5.12
CA MET A 49 13.48 2.36 -6.51
C MET A 49 12.89 3.59 -7.22
N VAL A 50 11.99 4.33 -6.56
CA VAL A 50 11.42 5.57 -7.12
C VAL A 50 12.49 6.63 -7.32
N LEU A 51 13.38 6.85 -6.35
CA LEU A 51 14.51 7.78 -6.49
C LEU A 51 15.41 7.40 -7.67
N GLY A 52 15.75 6.12 -7.81
CA GLY A 52 16.55 5.61 -8.92
C GLY A 52 15.89 5.84 -10.29
N ILE A 53 14.60 5.57 -10.40
CA ILE A 53 13.83 5.79 -11.63
C ILE A 53 13.73 7.29 -11.94
N MET A 54 13.42 8.13 -10.96
CA MET A 54 13.38 9.59 -11.15
C MET A 54 14.74 10.15 -11.60
N HIS A 55 15.84 9.64 -11.06
CA HIS A 55 17.18 10.00 -11.50
C HIS A 55 17.44 9.57 -12.95
N ALA A 56 17.10 8.32 -13.31
CA ALA A 56 17.28 7.80 -14.66
C ALA A 56 16.42 8.54 -15.71
N MET A 57 15.22 8.99 -15.33
CA MET A 57 14.30 9.71 -16.22
C MET A 57 14.60 11.20 -16.38
N ASN A 58 15.35 11.78 -15.43
CA ASN A 58 15.76 13.19 -15.47
C ASN A 58 17.24 13.37 -15.86
N GLY A 59 18.04 12.31 -15.85
CA GLY A 59 19.41 12.31 -16.37
C GLY A 59 19.43 12.34 -17.91
N PRO A 60 20.50 12.86 -18.55
CA PRO A 60 20.66 12.73 -19.99
C PRO A 60 20.74 11.24 -20.34
N MET A 61 19.87 10.79 -21.23
CA MET A 61 19.90 9.43 -21.77
C MET A 61 21.21 9.24 -22.54
N VAL A 62 22.28 8.82 -21.86
CA VAL A 62 23.51 8.40 -22.52
C VAL A 62 23.19 7.08 -23.21
N LEU A 63 22.72 7.18 -24.45
CA LEU A 63 22.80 6.09 -25.38
C LEU A 63 24.28 5.72 -25.45
N VAL A 64 24.62 4.54 -24.96
CA VAL A 64 25.90 3.90 -25.25
C VAL A 64 25.91 3.66 -26.76
N ALA A 65 26.36 4.67 -27.50
CA ALA A 65 26.70 4.54 -28.89
C ALA A 65 27.95 3.67 -28.96
N ASN A 66 27.74 2.49 -29.54
CA ASN A 66 28.67 1.54 -30.10
C ASN A 66 30.18 1.88 -30.05
N LYS A 67 30.97 0.87 -29.66
CA LYS A 67 32.42 0.90 -29.40
C LYS A 67 33.30 1.05 -30.66
N ASP A 68 32.78 1.60 -31.76
CA ASP A 68 33.43 1.57 -33.07
C ASP A 68 33.63 2.95 -33.72
N THR A 69 33.93 3.99 -32.94
CA THR A 69 34.53 5.23 -33.52
C THR A 69 35.67 5.72 -32.65
N ALA A 70 36.80 5.05 -32.79
CA ALA A 70 38.09 5.69 -32.52
C ALA A 70 38.31 6.77 -33.59
N VAL A 71 38.09 8.03 -33.25
CA VAL A 71 38.67 9.18 -33.98
C VAL A 71 39.18 10.16 -32.93
N THR A 72 40.50 10.03 -32.67
CA THR A 72 41.47 11.00 -32.14
C THR A 72 40.93 12.35 -31.64
N THR A 73 40.83 12.49 -30.33
CA THR A 73 40.95 13.77 -29.63
C THR A 73 42.43 14.12 -29.48
N ASP A 74 42.92 15.07 -30.28
CA ASP A 74 44.19 15.73 -30.00
C ASP A 74 43.98 16.81 -28.93
N ILE A 75 44.74 16.60 -27.85
CA ILE A 75 44.91 17.45 -26.69
C ILE A 75 45.75 18.65 -27.10
N TYR A 76 45.28 19.88 -26.86
CA TYR A 76 46.19 21.02 -26.70
C TYR A 76 45.98 21.67 -25.35
N GLY A 77 46.93 21.35 -24.48
CA GLY A 77 47.17 22.02 -23.22
C GLY A 77 47.68 23.45 -23.44
N THR A 78 47.37 24.26 -22.44
CA THR A 78 47.94 25.56 -22.13
C THR A 78 49.47 25.54 -22.07
N SER A 79 50.13 26.51 -22.73
CA SER A 79 51.09 27.47 -22.15
C SER A 79 52.06 28.02 -23.20
N ALA A 80 52.12 29.35 -23.36
CA ALA A 80 53.35 30.15 -23.28
C ALA A 80 53.16 31.50 -23.98
N VAL A 81 53.26 32.55 -23.17
CA VAL A 81 53.44 33.94 -23.54
C VAL A 81 54.82 34.12 -24.15
N TYR A 82 54.91 34.71 -25.36
CA TYR A 82 56.04 35.55 -25.76
C TYR A 82 55.54 36.73 -26.59
N ALA A 83 55.92 37.92 -26.15
CA ALA A 83 55.69 39.18 -26.82
C ALA A 83 56.85 39.48 -27.78
N THR A 84 56.55 39.87 -29.03
CA THR A 84 57.45 40.66 -29.87
C THR A 84 56.67 41.67 -30.74
N LYS A 85 57.32 42.82 -30.97
CA LYS A 85 56.85 44.16 -31.35
C LYS A 85 56.25 44.33 -32.79
N PRO A 86 55.62 45.50 -33.10
CA PRO A 86 54.88 45.73 -34.35
C PRO A 86 55.66 46.42 -35.49
N MET A 87 55.01 46.44 -36.67
CA MET A 87 55.23 47.17 -37.94
C MET A 87 56.09 46.48 -39.02
N PRO A 88 55.71 46.59 -40.32
CA PRO A 88 55.85 47.87 -41.05
C PRO A 88 54.70 48.22 -42.03
N PHE A 89 54.54 49.52 -42.30
CA PHE A 89 53.88 50.03 -43.49
C PHE A 89 54.97 50.67 -44.37
N ASN A 90 55.18 50.16 -45.58
CA ASN A 90 55.96 50.87 -46.60
C ASN A 90 55.32 50.66 -47.96
N ALA A 91 54.88 51.77 -48.54
CA ALA A 91 54.42 51.88 -49.91
C ALA A 91 55.61 52.22 -50.80
N ASN A 92 55.77 51.48 -51.91
CA ASN A 92 55.89 52.04 -53.26
C ASN A 92 56.53 51.03 -54.24
N ARG A 93 55.85 50.88 -55.39
CA ARG A 93 56.39 50.99 -56.75
C ARG A 93 56.71 49.72 -57.59
N TYR A 94 56.11 49.80 -58.80
CA TYR A 94 56.45 49.24 -60.11
C TYR A 94 55.74 47.97 -60.59
N GLU A 95 55.04 48.18 -61.71
CA GLU A 95 54.34 47.25 -62.57
C GLU A 95 55.27 46.18 -63.16
N THR A 96 54.78 44.96 -63.38
CA THR A 96 54.83 44.31 -64.71
C THR A 96 54.05 42.98 -64.79
N LYS A 97 53.26 42.89 -65.87
CA LYS A 97 52.80 41.71 -66.65
C LYS A 97 51.76 40.74 -66.05
N ARG A 98 50.57 40.77 -66.67
CA ARG A 98 49.53 39.70 -66.64
C ARG A 98 49.98 38.48 -67.47
N PRO A 99 49.38 37.30 -67.25
CA PRO A 99 48.36 36.87 -68.21
C PRO A 99 47.08 36.32 -67.55
N ILE A 100 46.01 36.36 -68.35
CA ILE A 100 44.63 35.96 -68.04
C ILE A 100 44.49 34.45 -68.25
N TYR A 101 43.97 33.71 -67.27
CA TYR A 101 43.10 32.53 -67.46
C TYR A 101 42.13 32.44 -66.27
N GLY A 102 40.83 32.54 -66.54
CA GLY A 102 39.79 32.47 -65.52
C GLY A 102 39.41 31.03 -65.20
N ILE A 103 39.12 30.73 -63.93
CA ILE A 103 38.36 29.53 -63.52
C ILE A 103 37.51 29.87 -62.27
N THR A 104 36.20 29.83 -62.49
CA THR A 104 35.02 29.65 -61.62
C THR A 104 35.20 29.49 -60.10
N GLN A 105 34.43 30.28 -59.34
CA GLN A 105 34.03 29.94 -57.96
C GLN A 105 33.23 28.63 -57.97
N ASN A 106 33.87 27.52 -57.62
CA ASN A 106 33.15 26.33 -57.17
C ASN A 106 32.73 26.55 -55.72
N SER A 107 31.50 27.02 -55.52
CA SER A 107 30.80 26.81 -54.26
C SER A 107 30.58 25.31 -54.10
N ILE A 108 31.45 24.64 -53.32
CA ILE A 108 31.16 23.30 -52.81
C ILE A 108 29.98 23.46 -51.84
N SER A 109 28.78 23.27 -52.37
CA SER A 109 27.61 22.97 -51.56
C SER A 109 27.90 21.65 -50.86
N TYR A 110 28.32 21.72 -49.61
CA TYR A 110 28.16 20.59 -48.71
C TYR A 110 26.65 20.38 -48.60
N ASN A 111 26.15 19.44 -49.39
CA ASN A 111 24.81 18.92 -49.27
C ASN A 111 24.76 18.20 -47.92
N THR A 112 24.60 18.95 -46.84
CA THR A 112 24.11 18.40 -45.58
C THR A 112 22.67 17.99 -45.87
N GLN A 113 22.53 16.78 -46.41
CA GLN A 113 21.36 15.97 -46.13
C GLN A 113 21.29 15.83 -44.60
N ARG A 114 20.72 16.86 -43.96
CA ARG A 114 20.26 16.84 -42.59
C ARG A 114 19.04 15.92 -42.63
N LYS A 115 19.35 14.62 -42.69
CA LYS A 115 18.42 13.52 -42.73
C LYS A 115 17.48 13.73 -41.55
N SER A 116 16.21 13.84 -41.89
CA SER A 116 15.04 14.00 -41.05
C SER A 116 14.92 12.89 -39.98
N LEU A 117 15.77 12.91 -38.96
CA LEU A 117 15.67 12.07 -37.78
C LEU A 117 15.78 13.00 -36.56
N TYR A 118 14.89 12.84 -35.58
CA TYR A 118 14.79 13.61 -34.33
C TYR A 118 13.93 14.88 -34.33
N HIS A 119 12.72 14.79 -34.89
CA HIS A 119 11.64 15.71 -34.50
C HIS A 119 10.35 15.00 -34.09
N ARG A 120 10.48 13.83 -33.45
CA ARG A 120 9.38 13.13 -32.78
C ARG A 120 9.77 12.77 -31.33
N GLU A 121 9.96 13.78 -30.47
CA GLU A 121 10.42 13.58 -29.08
C GLU A 121 9.64 14.24 -27.91
N PRO A 122 8.49 14.91 -28.07
CA PRO A 122 7.69 15.30 -26.89
C PRO A 122 6.75 14.20 -26.37
N GLN A 123 6.11 13.42 -27.27
CA GLN A 123 4.94 12.62 -26.91
C GLN A 123 5.27 11.20 -26.40
N ASP A 124 6.33 10.57 -26.92
CA ASP A 124 6.77 9.22 -26.50
C ASP A 124 7.27 9.21 -25.04
N ASN A 125 7.93 10.30 -24.62
CA ASN A 125 8.40 10.49 -23.25
C ASN A 125 7.24 10.62 -22.23
N GLN A 126 6.09 11.17 -22.64
CA GLN A 126 4.93 11.32 -21.77
C GLN A 126 4.21 9.99 -21.54
N VAL A 127 4.01 9.18 -22.60
CA VAL A 127 3.39 7.86 -22.47
C VAL A 127 4.25 6.95 -21.59
N LEU A 128 5.57 6.96 -21.79
CA LEU A 128 6.50 6.22 -20.95
C LEU A 128 6.43 6.67 -19.49
N ARG A 129 6.43 7.98 -19.22
CA ARG A 129 6.26 8.55 -17.87
C ARG A 129 4.97 8.08 -17.20
N SER A 130 3.87 8.04 -17.95
CA SER A 130 2.58 7.57 -17.44
C SER A 130 2.57 6.07 -17.14
N ILE A 131 3.14 5.24 -18.01
CA ILE A 131 3.25 3.78 -17.80
C ILE A 131 4.12 3.49 -16.57
N VAL A 132 5.29 4.13 -16.46
CA VAL A 132 6.18 3.96 -15.31
C VAL A 132 5.48 4.41 -14.02
N GLY A 133 4.79 5.56 -14.04
CA GLY A 133 4.01 6.04 -12.91
C GLY A 133 2.91 5.06 -12.48
N PHE A 134 2.20 4.46 -13.44
CA PHE A 134 1.18 3.44 -13.17
C PHE A 134 1.79 2.18 -12.54
N LEU A 135 2.90 1.67 -13.08
CA LEU A 135 3.57 0.47 -12.54
C LEU A 135 4.13 0.72 -11.13
N LEU A 136 4.63 1.92 -10.84
CA LEU A 136 5.06 2.31 -9.51
C LEU A 136 3.90 2.34 -8.50
N LEU A 137 2.74 2.89 -8.91
CA LEU A 137 1.52 2.86 -8.11
C LEU A 137 1.02 1.44 -7.88
N LEU A 138 1.04 0.60 -8.92
CA LEU A 138 0.67 -0.80 -8.82
C LEU A 138 1.57 -1.53 -7.83
N SER A 139 2.88 -1.34 -7.91
CA SER A 139 3.87 -1.93 -6.98
C SER A 139 3.65 -1.47 -5.54
N TRP A 140 3.37 -0.18 -5.33
CA TRP A 140 3.06 0.38 -4.01
C TRP A 140 1.83 -0.26 -3.38
N TYR A 141 0.70 -0.25 -4.12
CA TYR A 141 -0.55 -0.81 -3.63
C TYR A 141 -0.46 -2.33 -3.45
N TRP A 142 0.21 -3.03 -4.37
CA TRP A 142 0.37 -4.49 -4.27
C TRP A 142 1.14 -4.87 -3.02
N GLY A 143 2.25 -4.21 -2.76
CA GLY A 143 3.02 -4.38 -1.53
C GLY A 143 2.19 -4.15 -0.29
N ALA A 144 1.66 -2.94 -0.13
CA ALA A 144 0.87 -2.56 1.04
C ALA A 144 -0.32 -3.50 1.29
N ASN A 145 -1.05 -3.86 0.23
CA ASN A 145 -2.17 -4.80 0.34
C ASN A 145 -1.69 -6.20 0.74
N THR A 146 -0.59 -6.70 0.17
CA THR A 146 -0.09 -8.05 0.44
C THR A 146 0.25 -8.25 1.91
N PHE A 147 1.04 -7.35 2.50
CA PHE A 147 1.39 -7.48 3.91
C PHE A 147 0.20 -7.21 4.85
N LYS A 148 -0.70 -6.27 4.52
CA LYS A 148 -1.98 -6.09 5.23
C LYS A 148 -2.77 -7.40 5.25
N ASN A 149 -2.88 -8.07 4.11
CA ASN A 149 -3.63 -9.31 3.95
C ASN A 149 -2.94 -10.52 4.61
N ILE A 150 -1.60 -10.54 4.71
CA ILE A 150 -0.87 -11.52 5.53
C ILE A 150 -1.25 -11.37 7.00
N VAL A 151 -1.29 -10.14 7.54
CA VAL A 151 -1.74 -9.91 8.93
C VAL A 151 -3.18 -10.36 9.14
N HIS A 152 -4.08 -10.05 8.19
CA HIS A 152 -5.47 -10.53 8.23
C HIS A 152 -5.55 -12.06 8.27
N PHE A 153 -4.80 -12.75 7.41
CA PHE A 153 -4.76 -14.20 7.34
C PHE A 153 -4.27 -14.83 8.65
N VAL A 154 -3.15 -14.35 9.19
CA VAL A 154 -2.57 -14.88 10.44
C VAL A 154 -3.48 -14.61 11.65
N SER A 155 -4.12 -13.43 11.68
CA SER A 155 -5.11 -13.10 12.73
C SER A 155 -6.31 -14.04 12.68
N ALA A 156 -6.80 -14.36 11.49
CA ALA A 156 -7.90 -15.30 11.30
C ALA A 156 -7.55 -16.72 11.76
N CYS A 157 -6.36 -17.23 11.41
CA CYS A 157 -5.90 -18.52 11.93
C CYS A 157 -5.84 -18.54 13.46
N THR A 158 -5.36 -17.46 14.08
CA THR A 158 -5.24 -17.41 15.54
C THR A 158 -6.61 -17.39 16.22
N LEU A 159 -7.58 -16.65 15.68
CA LEU A 159 -8.95 -16.73 16.18
C LEU A 159 -9.55 -18.12 15.94
N GLY A 160 -9.29 -18.74 14.79
CA GLY A 160 -9.68 -20.12 14.49
C GLY A 160 -9.16 -21.09 15.55
N ARG A 161 -7.90 -20.96 15.97
CA ARG A 161 -7.32 -21.76 17.06
C ARG A 161 -8.12 -21.64 18.36
N TRP A 162 -8.44 -20.41 18.73
CA TRP A 162 -9.20 -20.13 19.95
C TRP A 162 -10.62 -20.67 19.87
N TRP A 163 -11.23 -20.62 18.68
CA TRP A 163 -12.61 -21.05 18.43
C TRP A 163 -12.78 -22.58 18.43
N PHE A 164 -11.96 -23.29 17.64
CA PHE A 164 -12.08 -24.73 17.42
C PHE A 164 -11.35 -25.59 18.47
N GLY A 165 -10.58 -24.96 19.36
CA GLY A 165 -9.85 -25.64 20.43
C GLY A 165 -8.56 -26.33 19.97
N ASN A 166 -7.89 -27.00 20.91
CA ASN A 166 -6.58 -27.64 20.69
C ASN A 166 -6.68 -29.08 20.14
N ASN A 167 -7.72 -29.41 19.37
CA ASN A 167 -8.01 -30.78 18.91
C ASN A 167 -7.05 -31.30 17.80
N GLY A 168 -5.73 -31.09 17.95
CA GLY A 168 -4.71 -31.61 17.03
C GLY A 168 -4.57 -30.86 15.70
N GLU A 169 -5.40 -29.85 15.43
CA GLU A 169 -5.33 -29.05 14.21
C GLU A 169 -4.15 -28.06 14.24
N GLN A 170 -2.95 -28.58 13.92
CA GLN A 170 -1.68 -27.83 13.80
C GLN A 170 -1.76 -26.62 12.85
N GLN A 171 -2.78 -26.59 11.98
CA GLN A 171 -2.97 -25.54 10.98
C GLN A 171 -3.20 -24.14 11.57
N TYR A 172 -3.68 -24.05 12.82
CA TYR A 172 -3.95 -22.78 13.50
C TYR A 172 -2.84 -22.37 14.49
N LEU A 173 -1.79 -23.18 14.66
CA LEU A 173 -0.64 -22.77 15.47
C LEU A 173 -0.02 -21.52 14.85
N LEU A 174 0.37 -20.56 15.68
CA LEU A 174 0.80 -19.25 15.21
C LEU A 174 2.02 -19.32 14.27
N GLY A 175 3.01 -20.15 14.62
CA GLY A 175 4.18 -20.41 13.76
C GLY A 175 3.80 -21.09 12.44
N THR A 176 2.95 -22.12 12.49
CA THR A 176 2.45 -22.83 11.31
C THR A 176 1.63 -21.91 10.41
N SER A 177 0.77 -21.07 10.98
CA SER A 177 -0.09 -20.12 10.27
C SER A 177 0.73 -19.06 9.56
N THR A 178 1.74 -18.51 10.23
CA THR A 178 2.68 -17.55 9.64
C THR A 178 3.46 -18.22 8.51
N LYS A 179 4.00 -19.43 8.73
CA LYS A 179 4.67 -20.20 7.68
C LYS A 179 3.76 -20.46 6.49
N ARG A 180 2.50 -20.87 6.71
CA ARG A 180 1.49 -21.10 5.66
C ARG A 180 1.24 -19.82 4.86
N ALA A 181 1.12 -18.67 5.51
CA ALA A 181 0.90 -17.38 4.86
C ALA A 181 2.04 -17.00 3.90
N PHE A 182 3.29 -17.32 4.25
CA PHE A 182 4.47 -17.06 3.42
C PHE A 182 4.88 -18.20 2.47
N THR A 183 4.15 -19.32 2.47
CA THR A 183 4.48 -20.48 1.63
C THR A 183 3.28 -20.93 0.83
N THR A 184 2.48 -21.85 1.36
CA THR A 184 1.39 -22.52 0.65
C THR A 184 0.24 -21.57 0.28
N ASN A 185 -0.01 -20.54 1.09
CA ASN A 185 -1.09 -19.57 0.88
C ASN A 185 -0.58 -18.22 0.37
N PHE A 186 0.72 -18.06 0.16
CA PHE A 186 1.29 -16.80 -0.32
C PHE A 186 0.77 -16.43 -1.72
N GLY A 187 0.60 -17.42 -2.61
CA GLY A 187 0.03 -17.21 -3.93
C GLY A 187 -1.42 -16.71 -3.89
N THR A 188 -2.24 -17.31 -3.02
CA THR A 188 -3.63 -16.86 -2.76
C THR A 188 -3.66 -15.42 -2.28
N ILE A 189 -2.84 -15.09 -1.27
CA ILE A 189 -2.79 -13.74 -0.69
C ILE A 189 -2.29 -12.72 -1.71
N SER A 190 -1.20 -13.04 -2.41
CA SER A 190 -0.58 -12.16 -3.41
C SER A 190 -1.51 -11.90 -4.60
N PHE A 191 -2.23 -12.93 -5.07
CA PHE A 191 -3.16 -12.81 -6.18
C PHE A 191 -4.34 -11.89 -5.84
N GLY A 192 -5.03 -12.12 -4.72
CA GLY A 192 -6.15 -11.25 -4.32
C GLY A 192 -5.68 -9.82 -4.02
N SER A 193 -4.48 -9.66 -3.45
CA SER A 193 -3.87 -8.34 -3.21
C SER A 193 -3.52 -7.59 -4.50
N LEU A 194 -3.11 -8.32 -5.54
CA LEU A 194 -2.84 -7.79 -6.88
C LEU A 194 -4.10 -7.31 -7.58
N VAL A 195 -5.20 -8.06 -7.48
CA VAL A 195 -6.50 -7.67 -8.05
C VAL A 195 -6.96 -6.34 -7.44
N GLU A 196 -6.87 -6.20 -6.12
CA GLU A 196 -7.20 -4.94 -5.44
C GLU A 196 -6.23 -3.80 -5.79
N ALA A 197 -4.93 -4.10 -5.89
CA ALA A 197 -3.91 -3.12 -6.25
C ALA A 197 -4.07 -2.59 -7.67
N LEU A 198 -4.46 -3.44 -8.62
CA LEU A 198 -4.74 -3.05 -9.99
C LEU A 198 -5.87 -2.02 -10.06
N VAL A 199 -6.97 -2.26 -9.35
CA VAL A 199 -8.11 -1.34 -9.33
C VAL A 199 -7.76 -0.05 -8.60
N LYS A 200 -6.99 -0.11 -7.50
CA LYS A 200 -6.45 1.09 -6.82
C LYS A 200 -5.56 1.93 -7.73
N ALA A 201 -4.63 1.30 -8.45
CA ALA A 201 -3.72 1.99 -9.38
C ALA A 201 -4.49 2.61 -10.56
N ALA A 202 -5.48 1.89 -11.11
CA ALA A 202 -6.34 2.37 -12.18
C ALA A 202 -7.19 3.57 -11.70
N ARG A 203 -7.80 3.48 -10.51
CA ARG A 203 -8.56 4.58 -9.91
C ARG A 203 -7.68 5.81 -9.73
N SER A 204 -6.52 5.65 -9.09
CA SER A 204 -5.58 6.75 -8.83
C SER A 204 -5.06 7.40 -10.12
N SER A 205 -4.98 6.65 -11.21
CA SER A 205 -4.62 7.19 -12.53
C SER A 205 -5.78 7.94 -13.18
N ALA A 206 -7.01 7.39 -13.12
CA ALA A 206 -8.21 8.08 -13.61
C ALA A 206 -8.51 9.38 -12.84
N GLU A 207 -8.24 9.40 -11.53
CA GLU A 207 -8.41 10.59 -10.69
C GLU A 207 -7.47 11.74 -11.09
N ARG A 208 -6.26 11.43 -11.58
CA ARG A 208 -5.32 12.46 -12.07
C ARG A 208 -5.89 13.20 -13.29
N GLU A 209 -6.55 12.47 -14.19
CA GLU A 209 -7.14 13.01 -15.42
C GLU A 209 -8.57 13.57 -15.22
N SER A 210 -9.20 13.27 -14.07
CA SER A 210 -10.59 13.67 -13.79
C SER A 210 -10.82 15.19 -13.72
N ARG A 211 -9.75 15.99 -13.55
CA ARG A 211 -9.84 17.45 -13.49
C ARG A 211 -10.18 18.09 -14.84
N SER A 212 -9.82 17.43 -15.94
CA SER A 212 -9.98 17.95 -17.30
C SER A 212 -10.94 17.12 -18.15
N ASN A 213 -11.29 15.90 -17.72
CA ASN A 213 -12.07 14.96 -18.52
C ASN A 213 -13.23 14.34 -17.71
N ILE A 214 -14.47 14.65 -18.11
CA ILE A 214 -15.68 14.10 -17.48
C ILE A 214 -15.73 12.57 -17.56
N LEU A 215 -15.21 11.96 -18.64
CA LEU A 215 -15.14 10.51 -18.78
C LEU A 215 -14.18 9.92 -17.75
N ALA A 216 -13.06 10.61 -17.47
CA ALA A 216 -12.13 10.20 -16.41
C ALA A 216 -12.75 10.36 -15.01
N CYS A 217 -13.61 11.37 -14.80
CA CYS A 217 -14.39 11.52 -13.57
C CYS A 217 -15.37 10.35 -13.36
N VAL A 218 -16.14 9.99 -14.39
CA VAL A 218 -17.06 8.83 -14.36
C VAL A 218 -16.28 7.53 -14.13
N ALA A 219 -15.17 7.33 -14.85
CA ALA A 219 -14.31 6.16 -14.66
C ALA A 219 -13.75 6.08 -13.24
N ALA A 220 -13.26 7.20 -12.68
CA ALA A 220 -12.79 7.25 -11.29
C ALA A 220 -13.90 6.91 -10.29
N CYS A 221 -15.14 7.35 -10.52
CA CYS A 221 -16.29 7.01 -9.70
C CYS A 221 -16.58 5.50 -9.72
N LEU A 222 -16.66 4.90 -10.91
CA LEU A 222 -16.90 3.46 -11.08
C LEU A 222 -15.78 2.62 -10.47
N LEU A 223 -14.53 3.00 -10.69
CA LEU A 223 -13.36 2.34 -10.12
C LEU A 223 -13.33 2.44 -8.59
N ARG A 224 -13.84 3.54 -8.02
CA ARG A 224 -13.96 3.68 -6.55
C ARG A 224 -15.01 2.73 -5.97
N ILE A 225 -16.11 2.50 -6.67
CA ILE A 225 -17.11 1.49 -6.27
C ILE A 225 -16.49 0.10 -6.38
N LEU A 226 -15.81 -0.19 -7.49
CA LEU A 226 -15.17 -1.49 -7.73
C LEU A 226 -14.06 -1.77 -6.70
N GLU A 227 -13.22 -0.78 -6.36
CA GLU A 227 -12.19 -0.88 -5.34
C GLU A 227 -12.79 -1.30 -3.99
N LYS A 228 -13.88 -0.63 -3.57
CA LYS A 228 -14.57 -0.97 -2.32
C LYS A 228 -15.15 -2.37 -2.35
N MET A 229 -15.73 -2.80 -3.46
CA MET A 229 -16.31 -4.15 -3.60
C MET A 229 -15.22 -5.23 -3.54
N ILE A 230 -14.11 -5.05 -4.26
CA ILE A 230 -12.99 -5.99 -4.27
C ILE A 230 -12.29 -6.03 -2.91
N GLY A 231 -12.01 -4.87 -2.31
CA GLY A 231 -11.41 -4.79 -0.98
C GLY A 231 -12.28 -5.48 0.07
N TYR A 232 -13.60 -5.29 0.01
CA TYR A 232 -14.53 -6.00 0.88
C TYR A 232 -14.47 -7.51 0.66
N MET A 233 -14.53 -7.97 -0.61
CA MET A 233 -14.42 -9.40 -0.92
C MET A 233 -13.10 -10.00 -0.42
N ASN A 234 -11.99 -9.29 -0.59
CA ASN A 234 -10.66 -9.71 -0.13
C ASN A 234 -10.63 -9.97 1.38
N ASP A 235 -11.13 -9.02 2.18
CA ASP A 235 -11.12 -9.14 3.64
C ASP A 235 -11.83 -10.44 4.08
N TRP A 236 -12.96 -10.82 3.45
CA TRP A 236 -13.69 -12.05 3.76
C TRP A 236 -13.07 -13.31 3.15
N ALA A 237 -12.63 -13.24 1.89
CA ALA A 237 -12.05 -14.37 1.18
C ALA A 237 -10.76 -14.86 1.85
N PHE A 238 -9.90 -13.96 2.34
CA PHE A 238 -8.67 -14.34 3.03
C PHE A 238 -8.94 -14.95 4.40
N ILE A 239 -9.96 -14.48 5.13
CA ILE A 239 -10.40 -15.11 6.38
C ILE A 239 -10.92 -16.52 6.10
N TYR A 240 -11.77 -16.68 5.09
CA TYR A 240 -12.31 -17.98 4.72
C TYR A 240 -11.22 -18.95 4.27
N SER A 241 -10.27 -18.47 3.45
CA SER A 241 -9.08 -19.22 3.03
C SER A 241 -8.18 -19.62 4.21
N ALA A 242 -7.99 -18.73 5.20
CA ALA A 242 -7.22 -19.04 6.40
C ALA A 242 -7.80 -20.22 7.19
N LEU A 243 -9.13 -20.25 7.32
CA LEU A 243 -9.86 -21.27 8.07
C LEU A 243 -10.01 -22.60 7.31
N THR A 244 -10.17 -22.55 5.99
CA THR A 244 -10.50 -23.74 5.17
C THR A 244 -9.34 -24.26 4.33
N GLY A 245 -8.29 -23.46 4.12
CA GLY A 245 -7.17 -23.78 3.22
C GLY A 245 -7.48 -23.63 1.72
N GLN A 246 -8.65 -23.10 1.35
CA GLN A 246 -9.06 -22.94 -0.05
C GLN A 246 -8.29 -21.82 -0.77
N SER A 247 -8.20 -21.93 -2.10
CA SER A 247 -7.62 -20.89 -2.96
C SER A 247 -8.49 -19.61 -2.99
N TYR A 248 -7.95 -18.47 -3.43
CA TYR A 248 -8.66 -17.18 -3.39
C TYR A 248 -10.05 -17.21 -4.06
N ILE A 249 -10.13 -17.73 -5.29
CA ILE A 249 -11.37 -17.73 -6.08
C ILE A 249 -12.38 -18.69 -5.45
N GLU A 250 -11.92 -19.86 -5.02
CA GLU A 250 -12.75 -20.87 -4.37
C GLU A 250 -13.29 -20.37 -3.03
N ALA A 251 -12.42 -19.81 -2.18
CA ALA A 251 -12.78 -19.21 -0.91
C ALA A 251 -13.81 -18.08 -1.08
N SER A 252 -13.65 -17.24 -2.10
CA SER A 252 -14.61 -16.17 -2.42
C SER A 252 -15.97 -16.74 -2.79
N ARG A 253 -16.03 -17.78 -3.63
CA ARG A 253 -17.28 -18.44 -4.03
C ARG A 253 -17.95 -19.12 -2.84
N SER A 254 -17.21 -19.93 -2.09
CA SER A 254 -17.69 -20.62 -0.89
C SER A 254 -18.21 -19.64 0.16
N PHE A 255 -17.53 -18.50 0.34
CA PHE A 255 -17.97 -17.45 1.23
C PHE A 255 -19.31 -16.82 0.77
N ILE A 256 -19.46 -16.50 -0.52
CA ILE A 256 -20.72 -15.98 -1.08
C ILE A 256 -21.85 -17.00 -0.91
N GLU A 257 -21.58 -18.28 -1.12
CA GLU A 257 -22.56 -19.35 -0.91
C GLU A 257 -22.96 -19.48 0.56
N LEU A 258 -22.00 -19.47 1.48
CA LEU A 258 -22.26 -19.48 2.91
C LEU A 258 -23.11 -18.28 3.32
N PHE A 259 -22.78 -17.11 2.81
CA PHE A 259 -23.49 -15.86 3.05
C PHE A 259 -24.95 -15.93 2.57
N LYS A 260 -25.19 -16.45 1.35
CA LYS A 260 -26.53 -16.66 0.81
C LYS A 260 -27.33 -17.69 1.62
N LYS A 261 -26.71 -18.80 1.99
CA LYS A 261 -27.35 -19.88 2.76
C LYS A 261 -27.79 -19.43 4.15
N ARG A 262 -26.99 -18.59 4.82
CA ARG A 262 -27.28 -18.15 6.19
C ARG A 262 -28.12 -16.87 6.25
N GLY A 263 -28.23 -16.10 5.15
CA GLY A 263 -29.11 -14.93 5.05
C GLY A 263 -28.59 -13.66 5.74
N TRP A 264 -27.28 -13.52 5.93
CA TRP A 264 -26.73 -12.50 6.84
C TRP A 264 -26.57 -11.13 6.19
N THR A 265 -27.08 -10.06 6.79
CA THR A 265 -26.73 -8.67 6.42
C THR A 265 -25.45 -8.21 7.14
N MET A 266 -24.34 -8.94 6.97
CA MET A 266 -23.07 -8.69 7.67
C MET A 266 -22.46 -7.30 7.37
N ILE A 267 -22.82 -6.73 6.22
CA ILE A 267 -22.41 -5.41 5.72
C ILE A 267 -22.74 -4.28 6.72
N ILE A 268 -23.79 -4.49 7.52
CA ILE A 268 -24.40 -3.45 8.34
C ILE A 268 -23.64 -3.18 9.65
N ASN A 269 -22.88 -4.16 10.16
CA ASN A 269 -22.14 -4.06 11.41
C ASN A 269 -20.66 -3.71 11.23
N ASP A 270 -20.04 -4.15 10.14
CA ASP A 270 -18.59 -3.96 9.90
C ASP A 270 -18.20 -2.48 9.83
N THR A 271 -19.05 -1.64 9.22
CA THR A 271 -18.81 -0.19 9.12
C THR A 271 -18.85 0.52 10.47
N LEU A 272 -19.70 0.09 11.40
CA LEU A 272 -19.75 0.67 12.75
C LEU A 272 -18.47 0.36 13.53
N ILE A 273 -18.01 -0.89 13.44
CA ILE A 273 -16.79 -1.34 14.11
C ILE A 273 -15.57 -0.61 13.56
N GLY A 274 -15.46 -0.48 12.23
CA GLY A 274 -14.36 0.27 11.62
C GLY A 274 -14.26 1.72 12.11
N HIS A 275 -15.38 2.45 12.16
CA HIS A 275 -15.38 3.83 12.68
C HIS A 275 -15.05 3.89 14.19
N ALA A 276 -15.58 2.96 14.99
CA ALA A 276 -15.30 2.89 16.41
C ALA A 276 -13.79 2.67 16.69
N LEU A 277 -13.18 1.72 15.98
CA LEU A 277 -11.74 1.45 16.08
C LEU A 277 -10.89 2.64 15.59
N GLY A 278 -11.36 3.36 14.56
CA GLY A 278 -10.71 4.59 14.10
C GLY A 278 -10.69 5.71 15.15
N MET A 279 -11.80 5.90 15.88
CA MET A 279 -11.85 6.85 16.99
C MET A 279 -10.90 6.45 18.13
N ILE A 280 -10.78 5.15 18.44
CA ILE A 280 -9.82 4.65 19.42
C ILE A 280 -8.38 5.02 19.02
N ASN A 281 -8.00 4.80 17.75
CA ASN A 281 -6.67 5.17 17.27
C ASN A 281 -6.38 6.66 17.43
N LEU A 282 -7.37 7.53 17.16
CA LEU A 282 -7.22 8.97 17.35
C LEU A 282 -7.05 9.32 18.83
N MET A 283 -7.86 8.73 19.72
CA MET A 283 -7.76 8.99 21.16
C MET A 283 -6.40 8.53 21.71
N VAL A 284 -5.95 7.33 21.35
CA VAL A 284 -4.63 6.81 21.78
C VAL A 284 -3.52 7.73 21.25
N GLY A 285 -3.55 8.10 19.97
CA GLY A 285 -2.59 9.05 19.41
C GLY A 285 -2.54 10.38 20.17
N LEU A 286 -3.70 10.99 20.44
CA LEU A 286 -3.77 12.25 21.20
C LEU A 286 -3.23 12.11 22.63
N THR A 287 -3.56 11.02 23.33
CA THR A 287 -3.02 10.77 24.67
C THR A 287 -1.51 10.59 24.65
N SER A 288 -0.96 9.87 23.67
CA SER A 288 0.49 9.72 23.49
C SER A 288 1.18 11.05 23.13
N ALA A 289 0.51 11.93 22.38
CA ALA A 289 1.01 13.27 22.07
C ALA A 289 1.16 14.13 23.34
N VAL A 290 0.12 14.12 24.19
CA VAL A 290 0.13 14.84 25.48
C VAL A 290 1.24 14.30 26.38
N ILE A 291 1.33 12.97 26.53
CA ILE A 291 2.37 12.34 27.35
C ILE A 291 3.77 12.69 26.82
N GLY A 292 3.99 12.57 25.50
CA GLY A 292 5.29 12.89 24.88
C GLY A 292 5.70 14.36 25.08
N GLY A 293 4.76 15.30 24.86
CA GLY A 293 5.02 16.72 25.07
C GLY A 293 5.28 17.08 26.53
N VAL A 294 4.50 16.53 27.47
CA VAL A 294 4.66 16.77 28.91
C VAL A 294 5.99 16.20 29.43
N LEU A 295 6.37 14.99 29.00
CA LEU A 295 7.65 14.40 29.41
C LEU A 295 8.82 15.28 28.98
N VAL A 296 8.87 15.71 27.71
CA VAL A 296 9.94 16.60 27.23
C VAL A 296 9.93 17.95 27.92
N TYR A 297 8.75 18.53 28.17
CA TYR A 297 8.63 19.76 28.94
C TYR A 297 9.26 19.63 30.35
N ILE A 298 8.97 18.54 31.07
CA ILE A 298 9.50 18.30 32.41
C ILE A 298 11.02 18.11 32.38
N PHE A 299 11.53 17.27 31.48
CA PHE A 299 12.96 16.91 31.46
C PHE A 299 13.86 18.02 30.97
N THR A 300 13.37 18.90 30.09
CA THR A 300 14.22 19.93 29.46
C THR A 300 13.92 21.34 29.97
N ARG A 301 13.05 21.48 30.99
CA ARG A 301 12.67 22.77 31.61
C ARG A 301 13.85 23.66 31.97
N ASN A 302 14.98 23.07 32.36
CA ASN A 302 16.17 23.80 32.83
C ASN A 302 17.34 23.79 31.82
N SER A 303 17.17 23.23 30.62
CA SER A 303 18.29 22.87 29.74
C SER A 303 18.12 23.23 28.26
N ILE A 304 16.98 23.82 27.85
CA ILE A 304 16.82 24.27 26.46
C ILE A 304 17.45 25.65 26.28
N GLU A 305 18.68 25.69 25.77
CA GLU A 305 19.21 26.84 25.04
C GLU A 305 18.67 26.78 23.60
N GLY A 306 17.45 27.28 23.36
CA GLY A 306 16.77 27.19 22.06
C GLY A 306 15.26 27.44 22.13
N ASP A 307 14.57 27.28 21.00
CA ASP A 307 13.10 27.42 20.93
C ASP A 307 12.41 26.20 21.56
N ALA A 308 12.16 26.28 22.87
CA ALA A 308 11.50 25.23 23.66
C ALA A 308 10.15 24.80 23.08
N ILE A 309 9.43 25.71 22.42
CA ILE A 309 8.13 25.42 21.81
C ILE A 309 8.31 24.44 20.65
N THR A 310 9.32 24.64 19.81
CA THR A 310 9.62 23.74 18.69
C THR A 310 9.97 22.33 19.17
N THR A 311 10.84 22.19 20.18
CA THR A 311 11.22 20.86 20.71
C THR A 311 10.03 20.10 21.31
N ILE A 312 9.19 20.78 22.11
CA ILE A 312 7.98 20.18 22.69
C ILE A 312 6.99 19.80 21.60
N THR A 313 6.83 20.64 20.57
CA THR A 313 5.92 20.37 19.44
C THR A 313 6.38 19.14 18.66
N ILE A 314 7.68 19.03 18.35
CA ILE A 314 8.24 17.85 17.67
C ILE A 314 8.01 16.59 18.51
N ALA A 315 8.26 16.65 19.82
CA ALA A 315 8.03 15.52 20.72
C ALA A 315 6.55 15.09 20.78
N ALA A 316 5.62 16.05 20.83
CA ALA A 316 4.18 15.76 20.81
C ALA A 316 3.74 15.14 19.48
N VAL A 317 4.26 15.63 18.34
CA VAL A 317 3.97 15.05 17.01
C VAL A 317 4.54 13.64 16.90
N LEU A 318 5.76 13.40 17.34
CA LEU A 318 6.35 12.06 17.33
C LEU A 318 5.58 11.10 18.28
N GLY A 319 5.20 11.57 19.47
CA GLY A 319 4.36 10.83 20.40
C GLY A 319 3.00 10.46 19.79
N PHE A 320 2.36 11.39 19.09
CA PHE A 320 1.13 11.14 18.34
C PHE A 320 1.32 10.04 17.30
N LEU A 321 2.36 10.16 16.46
CA LEU A 321 2.62 9.23 15.36
C LEU A 321 2.91 7.81 15.88
N ILE A 322 3.73 7.68 16.92
CA ILE A 322 4.07 6.38 17.52
C ILE A 322 2.82 5.77 18.17
N GLY A 323 2.09 6.54 18.98
CA GLY A 323 0.87 6.07 19.64
C GLY A 323 -0.21 5.64 18.64
N PHE A 324 -0.46 6.47 17.62
CA PHE A 324 -1.40 6.16 16.55
C PHE A 324 -0.97 4.92 15.78
N LEU A 325 0.31 4.78 15.46
CA LEU A 325 0.84 3.62 14.76
C LEU A 325 0.62 2.33 15.54
N PHE A 326 1.06 2.27 16.81
CA PHE A 326 0.86 1.08 17.64
C PHE A 326 -0.62 0.72 17.79
N SER A 327 -1.48 1.72 18.07
CA SER A 327 -2.93 1.50 18.17
C SER A 327 -3.52 0.98 16.85
N SER A 328 -3.06 1.50 15.70
CA SER A 328 -3.54 1.08 14.38
C SER A 328 -3.23 -0.39 14.07
N ILE A 329 -2.07 -0.89 14.53
CA ILE A 329 -1.69 -2.30 14.38
C ILE A 329 -2.64 -3.18 15.20
N THR A 330 -2.85 -2.85 16.48
CA THR A 330 -3.74 -3.61 17.37
C THR A 330 -5.18 -3.60 16.87
N THR A 331 -5.70 -2.45 16.44
CA THR A 331 -7.07 -2.34 15.93
C THR A 331 -7.26 -3.06 14.58
N THR A 332 -6.24 -3.14 13.73
CA THR A 332 -6.27 -3.93 12.49
C THR A 332 -6.43 -5.42 12.79
N ILE A 333 -5.67 -5.94 13.75
CA ILE A 333 -5.79 -7.34 14.21
C ILE A 333 -7.19 -7.57 14.77
N LEU A 334 -7.67 -6.69 15.65
CA LEU A 334 -8.99 -6.81 16.26
C LEU A 334 -10.11 -6.79 15.21
N SER A 335 -10.02 -5.91 14.22
CA SER A 335 -10.96 -5.87 13.09
C SER A 335 -10.98 -7.19 12.30
N SER A 336 -9.81 -7.81 12.11
CA SER A 336 -9.69 -9.15 11.51
C SER A 336 -10.39 -10.20 12.36
N CYS A 337 -10.09 -10.23 13.67
CA CYS A 337 -10.68 -11.16 14.62
C CYS A 337 -12.21 -11.07 14.63
N VAL A 338 -12.77 -9.85 14.63
CA VAL A 338 -14.23 -9.69 14.59
C VAL A 338 -14.83 -10.31 13.32
N ARG A 339 -14.27 -10.03 12.14
CA ARG A 339 -14.73 -10.67 10.90
C ARG A 339 -14.60 -12.19 10.95
N THR A 340 -13.53 -12.70 11.54
CA THR A 340 -13.34 -14.14 11.71
C THR A 340 -14.36 -14.75 12.66
N VAL A 341 -14.82 -14.03 13.71
CA VAL A 341 -15.93 -14.49 14.57
C VAL A 341 -17.19 -14.73 13.74
N PHE A 342 -17.52 -13.82 12.80
CA PHE A 342 -18.67 -14.01 11.90
C PHE A 342 -18.53 -15.29 11.07
N VAL A 343 -17.36 -15.49 10.44
CA VAL A 343 -17.12 -16.67 9.58
C VAL A 343 -17.12 -17.97 10.40
N CYS A 344 -16.43 -18.01 11.54
CA CYS A 344 -16.41 -19.19 12.40
C CYS A 344 -17.80 -19.55 12.94
N PHE A 345 -18.58 -18.54 13.33
CA PHE A 345 -19.96 -18.74 13.75
C PHE A 345 -20.81 -19.30 12.61
N ALA A 346 -20.65 -18.77 11.39
CA ALA A 346 -21.37 -19.26 10.22
C ALA A 346 -20.99 -20.69 9.83
N LEU A 347 -19.72 -21.08 10.03
CA LEU A 347 -19.19 -22.41 9.75
C LEU A 347 -19.65 -23.45 10.77
N ASN A 348 -19.33 -23.25 12.06
CA ASN A 348 -19.67 -24.18 13.12
C ASN A 348 -19.71 -23.46 14.49
N PRO A 349 -20.92 -23.05 14.94
CA PRO A 349 -21.07 -22.39 16.24
C PRO A 349 -20.98 -23.36 17.42
N ALA A 350 -21.27 -24.66 17.23
CA ALA A 350 -21.18 -25.68 18.27
C ALA A 350 -19.74 -25.90 18.76
N ALA A 351 -18.75 -25.70 17.88
CA ALA A 351 -17.34 -25.73 18.27
C ALA A 351 -16.99 -24.69 19.36
N LEU A 352 -17.59 -23.49 19.29
CA LEU A 352 -17.44 -22.49 20.35
C LEU A 352 -18.16 -22.92 21.64
N GLY A 353 -19.29 -23.62 21.53
CA GLY A 353 -20.01 -24.15 22.70
C GLY A 353 -19.17 -25.16 23.48
N ALA A 354 -18.37 -25.97 22.78
CA ALA A 354 -17.49 -26.95 23.40
C ALA A 354 -16.28 -26.31 24.13
N THR A 355 -15.76 -25.19 23.62
CA THR A 355 -14.56 -24.53 24.17
C THR A 355 -14.90 -23.39 25.13
N HIS A 356 -15.91 -22.57 24.80
CA HIS A 356 -16.27 -21.33 25.47
C HIS A 356 -17.80 -21.11 25.48
N PRO A 357 -18.56 -21.88 26.29
CA PRO A 357 -20.03 -21.84 26.29
C PRO A 357 -20.61 -20.47 26.65
N GLU A 358 -19.95 -19.71 27.53
CA GLU A 358 -20.40 -18.36 27.91
C GLU A 358 -20.38 -17.39 26.71
N HIS A 359 -19.32 -17.46 25.89
CA HIS A 359 -19.20 -16.61 24.70
C HIS A 359 -20.25 -16.98 23.64
N LEU A 360 -20.52 -18.27 23.47
CA LEU A 360 -21.58 -18.75 22.59
C LEU A 360 -22.95 -18.23 23.05
N GLN A 361 -23.29 -18.36 24.34
CA GLN A 361 -24.58 -17.90 24.88
C GLN A 361 -24.79 -16.41 24.63
N ARG A 362 -23.75 -15.58 24.84
CA ARG A 362 -23.80 -14.14 24.57
C ARG A 362 -24.00 -13.83 23.09
N LEU A 363 -23.28 -14.53 22.20
CA LEU A 363 -23.42 -14.38 20.75
C LEU A 363 -24.84 -14.76 20.29
N THR A 364 -25.31 -15.94 20.67
CA THR A 364 -26.66 -16.43 20.31
C THR A 364 -27.75 -15.51 20.84
N LYS A 365 -27.63 -15.03 22.08
CA LYS A 365 -28.57 -14.06 22.68
C LYS A 365 -28.57 -12.72 21.94
N ALA A 366 -27.41 -12.23 21.52
CA ALA A 366 -27.32 -10.99 20.75
C ALA A 366 -27.94 -11.17 19.35
N TRP A 367 -27.65 -12.30 18.70
CA TRP A 367 -28.18 -12.65 17.39
C TRP A 367 -29.71 -12.75 17.40
N SER A 368 -30.28 -13.54 18.31
CA SER A 368 -31.74 -13.70 18.42
C SER A 368 -32.46 -12.39 18.77
N LYS A 369 -31.83 -11.51 19.55
CA LYS A 369 -32.40 -10.21 19.94
C LYS A 369 -32.40 -9.18 18.81
N PHE A 370 -31.30 -9.08 18.05
CA PHE A 370 -31.11 -7.98 17.09
C PHE A 370 -31.42 -8.37 15.65
N TYR A 371 -31.30 -9.65 15.30
CA TYR A 371 -31.55 -10.21 13.96
C TYR A 371 -32.35 -11.53 14.05
N PRO A 372 -33.58 -11.50 14.60
CA PRO A 372 -34.37 -12.71 14.84
C PRO A 372 -34.70 -13.47 13.55
N THR A 373 -35.04 -12.75 12.48
CA THR A 373 -35.40 -13.32 11.18
C THR A 373 -34.25 -14.09 10.54
N GLU A 374 -33.07 -13.50 10.56
CA GLU A 374 -31.84 -14.07 10.01
C GLU A 374 -31.35 -15.22 10.89
N PHE A 375 -31.48 -15.09 12.22
CA PHE A 375 -31.14 -16.16 13.15
C PHE A 375 -32.03 -17.40 12.96
N THR A 376 -33.33 -17.23 12.77
CA THR A 376 -34.23 -18.36 12.45
C THR A 376 -33.94 -18.95 11.07
N ALA A 377 -33.78 -18.11 10.04
CA ALA A 377 -33.47 -18.55 8.68
C ALA A 377 -32.12 -19.29 8.58
N SER A 378 -31.18 -18.97 9.48
CA SER A 378 -29.86 -19.62 9.50
C SER A 378 -29.88 -21.08 9.97
N GLY A 379 -30.98 -21.58 10.54
CA GLY A 379 -31.14 -22.98 10.97
C GLY A 379 -30.41 -23.33 12.26
N TYR A 380 -29.93 -22.33 13.04
CA TYR A 380 -29.24 -22.57 14.32
C TYR A 380 -30.18 -22.77 15.52
N VAL A 381 -31.47 -22.45 15.37
CA VAL A 381 -32.45 -22.47 16.47
C VAL A 381 -32.58 -23.88 17.07
N ASP A 382 -32.45 -24.92 16.26
CA ASP A 382 -32.57 -26.31 16.70
C ASP A 382 -31.21 -26.94 17.10
N GLN A 383 -30.10 -26.24 16.83
CA GLN A 383 -28.72 -26.77 17.00
C GLN A 383 -27.98 -26.17 18.20
N LEU A 384 -28.47 -25.08 18.76
CA LEU A 384 -27.84 -24.35 19.86
C LEU A 384 -28.74 -24.38 21.11
N PRO A 385 -28.15 -24.51 22.31
CA PRO A 385 -28.89 -24.61 23.57
C PRO A 385 -29.61 -23.34 24.00
#